data_AF-A0A8X6RN89-F1
#
_entry.id   AF-A0A8X6RN89-F1
#
_cell.length_a   1.000
_cell.length_b   1.000
_cell.length_c   1.000
_cell.angle_alpha   90.00
_cell.angle_beta   90.00
_cell.angle_gamma   90.00
#
_symmetry.space_group_name_H-M   'P 1'
#
loop_
_entity.id
_entity.type
_entity.pdbx_description
1 polymer ?
#
loop_
_entity_poly.entity_id
_entity_poly.type
_entity_poly.pdbx_seq_one_letter_code
_entity_poly.pdbx_strand_id
1 'polypeptide(L)'
;MISSKADVSCTPIGPPLLKSHPPLQTQASNTTNSRVPDRDFGKRNMPGKRARRHFSQLSKIERGLIIGMKTAGWSTRRVTGQVDRSECAVRNCWEQWTREGTHARKTGAGVTRKTTRREDRRIVWQALGDPTLTRSTI
;
A
#
# COMPACT_ATOMS: atom_id res chain seq x y z
N MET A 1 49.82 50.51 9.96
CA MET A 1 50.35 49.44 10.83
C MET A 1 50.76 48.27 9.96
N ILE A 2 52.08 48.23 9.73
CA ILE A 2 52.99 47.12 9.44
C ILE A 2 52.40 45.80 8.89
N SER A 3 52.73 45.58 7.61
CA SER A 3 52.75 44.32 6.88
C SER A 3 53.60 43.27 7.59
N SER A 4 53.12 42.02 7.69
CA SER A 4 54.01 40.87 7.82
C SER A 4 53.36 39.63 7.22
N LYS A 5 53.69 39.38 5.95
CA LYS A 5 53.69 38.06 5.35
C LYS A 5 54.97 37.36 5.78
N ALA A 6 54.87 36.12 6.27
CA ALA A 6 56.01 35.23 6.36
C ALA A 6 55.62 33.89 5.74
N ASP A 7 56.19 33.64 4.57
CA ASP A 7 56.43 32.36 3.94
C ASP A 7 57.05 31.35 4.91
N VAL A 8 56.55 30.11 4.94
CA VAL A 8 57.38 28.91 5.16
C VAL A 8 56.79 27.73 4.36
N SER A 9 57.31 27.61 3.13
CA SER A 9 57.66 26.40 2.39
C SER A 9 56.85 25.10 2.58
N CYS A 10 56.10 24.74 1.52
CA CYS A 10 55.84 23.36 1.14
C CYS A 10 57.15 22.61 0.85
N THR A 11 57.32 21.42 1.44
CA THR A 11 58.26 20.40 0.93
C THR A 11 57.47 19.15 0.52
N PRO A 12 57.77 18.55 -0.66
CA PRO A 12 57.05 17.39 -1.16
C PRO A 12 57.76 16.11 -0.71
N ILE A 13 57.06 15.24 0.01
CA ILE A 13 57.55 13.87 0.26
C ILE A 13 56.83 12.97 -0.75
N GLY A 14 57.61 12.51 -1.75
CA GLY A 14 57.13 11.74 -2.89
C GLY A 14 56.62 10.33 -2.56
N PRO A 15 56.00 9.65 -3.53
CA PRO A 15 55.32 8.37 -3.33
C PRO A 15 56.28 7.17 -3.46
N PRO A 16 56.14 6.11 -2.65
CA PRO A 16 56.84 4.86 -2.92
C PRO A 16 56.02 3.95 -3.87
N LEU A 17 56.49 3.95 -5.11
CA LEU A 17 56.63 2.88 -6.11
C LEU A 17 55.92 1.52 -5.90
N LEU A 18 55.23 1.14 -6.99
CA LEU A 18 54.84 -0.20 -7.46
C LEU A 18 55.75 -1.34 -7.00
N LYS A 19 55.15 -2.42 -6.49
CA LYS A 19 55.76 -3.77 -6.51
C LYS A 19 54.94 -4.69 -7.42
N SER A 20 55.61 -5.06 -8.49
CA SER A 20 55.40 -6.12 -9.48
C SER A 20 54.66 -7.41 -9.03
N HIS A 21 53.66 -7.83 -9.81
CA HIS A 21 53.39 -9.25 -10.18
C HIS A 21 54.49 -9.72 -11.17
N PRO A 22 54.81 -11.03 -11.42
CA PRO A 22 53.90 -12.18 -11.74
C PRO A 22 54.51 -13.58 -11.35
N PRO A 23 54.23 -14.77 -11.98
CA PRO A 23 53.18 -15.21 -12.91
C PRO A 23 52.44 -16.52 -12.52
N LEU A 24 51.43 -16.81 -13.36
CA LEU A 24 50.66 -18.03 -13.60
C LEU A 24 51.30 -19.38 -13.23
N GLN A 25 50.54 -20.24 -12.55
CA GLN A 25 50.58 -21.69 -12.78
C GLN A 25 49.18 -22.25 -13.04
N THR A 26 49.02 -22.66 -14.30
CA THR A 26 48.00 -23.57 -14.81
C THR A 26 48.17 -24.95 -14.20
N GLN A 27 47.08 -25.54 -13.69
CA GLN A 27 46.88 -26.98 -13.80
C GLN A 27 45.44 -27.24 -14.27
N ALA A 28 45.36 -27.78 -15.48
CA ALA A 28 44.15 -28.28 -16.10
C ALA A 28 44.19 -29.80 -16.06
N SER A 29 43.16 -30.44 -15.48
CA SER A 29 42.71 -31.80 -15.79
C SER A 29 41.50 -32.12 -14.88
N ASN A 30 40.37 -32.72 -15.25
CA ASN A 30 39.62 -33.02 -16.48
C ASN A 30 38.49 -33.99 -16.07
N THR A 31 37.36 -33.92 -16.78
CA THR A 31 36.36 -35.01 -16.93
C THR A 31 35.56 -35.37 -15.65
N THR A 32 34.24 -35.19 -15.56
CA THR A 32 33.25 -35.96 -16.33
C THR A 32 31.88 -35.32 -16.15
N ASN A 33 31.16 -35.19 -17.25
CA ASN A 33 29.78 -34.74 -17.31
C ASN A 33 28.87 -35.90 -16.83
N SER A 34 28.22 -35.76 -15.67
CA SER A 34 27.04 -36.56 -15.32
C SER A 34 25.90 -35.64 -14.90
N ARG A 35 24.98 -35.45 -15.85
CA ARG A 35 23.60 -35.02 -15.61
C ARG A 35 22.99 -35.95 -14.56
N VAL A 36 22.55 -35.41 -13.42
CA VAL A 36 21.13 -35.30 -13.00
C VAL A 36 21.09 -34.31 -11.83
N PRO A 37 20.43 -33.14 -11.94
CA PRO A 37 20.05 -32.40 -10.74
C PRO A 37 18.74 -33.02 -10.22
N ASP A 38 18.82 -33.83 -9.17
CA ASP A 38 17.65 -34.27 -8.43
C ASP A 38 17.08 -33.08 -7.66
N ARG A 39 16.30 -32.28 -8.40
CA ARG A 39 15.62 -31.08 -7.92
C ARG A 39 14.27 -31.53 -7.40
N ASP A 40 14.28 -32.00 -6.16
CA ASP A 40 13.08 -32.22 -5.35
C ASP A 40 12.38 -30.87 -5.05
N PHE A 41 11.71 -30.31 -6.07
CA PHE A 41 10.77 -29.20 -5.94
C PHE A 41 9.42 -29.65 -5.36
N GLY A 42 9.33 -30.87 -4.82
CA GLY A 42 8.13 -31.50 -4.31
C GLY A 42 7.84 -31.22 -2.84
N LYS A 43 8.07 -29.99 -2.36
CA LYS A 43 7.59 -29.53 -1.04
C LYS A 43 7.72 -28.00 -0.86
N ARG A 44 7.42 -27.23 -1.92
CA ARG A 44 7.13 -25.80 -1.74
C ARG A 44 5.84 -25.71 -0.93
N ASN A 45 5.99 -25.52 0.37
CA ASN A 45 4.98 -24.98 1.27
C ASN A 45 4.50 -23.65 0.66
N MET A 46 3.56 -23.71 -0.30
CA MET A 46 2.86 -22.52 -0.77
C MET A 46 2.30 -21.89 0.50
N PRO A 47 2.66 -20.64 0.85
CA PRO A 47 1.99 -19.98 1.94
C PRO A 47 0.54 -19.81 1.52
N GLY A 48 -0.28 -20.79 1.88
CA GLY A 48 -1.72 -20.78 1.67
C GLY A 48 -2.21 -19.45 2.16
N LYS A 49 -2.99 -18.76 1.30
CA LYS A 49 -3.58 -17.43 1.49
C LYS A 49 -3.45 -16.97 2.94
N ARG A 50 -2.41 -16.17 3.22
CA ARG A 50 -2.02 -15.76 4.58
C ARG A 50 -3.31 -15.41 5.34
N ALA A 51 -3.67 -16.22 6.33
CA ALA A 51 -4.90 -16.03 7.09
C ALA A 51 -4.92 -14.55 7.51
N ARG A 52 -5.98 -13.84 7.10
CA ARG A 52 -6.10 -12.41 7.34
C ARG A 52 -6.04 -12.26 8.85
N ARG A 53 -4.90 -11.77 9.37
CA ARG A 53 -4.73 -11.61 10.82
C ARG A 53 -5.90 -10.75 11.27
N HIS A 54 -6.68 -11.28 12.23
CA HIS A 54 -7.75 -10.52 12.86
C HIS A 54 -7.08 -9.41 13.68
N PHE A 55 -6.80 -8.29 13.01
CA PHE A 55 -6.39 -7.09 13.71
C PHE A 55 -7.54 -6.69 14.62
N SER A 56 -7.23 -6.36 15.87
CA SER A 56 -8.16 -5.71 16.78
C SER A 56 -8.85 -4.59 15.99
N GLN A 57 -10.18 -4.67 15.91
CA GLN A 57 -10.95 -3.75 15.11
C GLN A 57 -10.77 -2.36 15.70
N LEU A 58 -10.13 -1.46 14.95
CA LEU A 58 -9.90 -0.08 15.39
C LEU A 58 -11.24 0.53 15.80
N SER A 59 -11.28 1.15 16.97
CA SER A 59 -12.44 1.88 17.46
C SER A 59 -12.73 3.06 16.53
N LYS A 60 -13.97 3.55 16.53
CA LYS A 60 -14.35 4.72 15.72
C LYS A 60 -13.47 5.94 16.05
N ILE A 61 -13.10 6.10 17.33
CA ILE A 61 -12.26 7.19 17.81
C ILE A 61 -10.83 7.03 17.27
N GLU A 62 -10.24 5.84 17.39
CA GLU A 62 -8.89 5.56 16.89
C GLU A 62 -8.78 5.79 15.38
N ARG A 63 -9.78 5.37 14.60
CA ARG A 63 -9.82 5.63 13.14
C ARG A 63 -9.85 7.13 12.85
N GLY A 64 -10.68 7.88 13.57
CA GLY A 64 -10.74 9.35 13.43
C GLY A 64 -9.40 10.01 13.74
N LEU A 65 -8.73 9.59 14.81
CA LEU A 65 -7.39 10.07 15.17
C LEU A 65 -6.35 9.75 14.10
N ILE A 66 -6.33 8.51 13.59
CA ILE A 66 -5.43 8.09 12.51
C ILE A 66 -5.65 8.95 11.27
N ILE A 67 -6.90 9.11 10.83
CA ILE A 67 -7.25 9.89 9.64
C ILE A 67 -6.84 11.35 9.83
N GLY A 68 -7.17 11.97 10.96
CA GLY A 68 -6.84 13.37 11.24
C GLY A 68 -5.33 13.62 11.20
N MET A 69 -4.54 12.79 11.88
CA MET A 69 -3.08 12.93 11.88
C MET A 69 -2.45 12.66 10.51
N LYS A 70 -2.93 11.64 9.80
CA LYS A 70 -2.42 11.31 8.45
C LYS A 70 -2.74 12.42 7.45
N THR A 71 -3.93 13.02 7.52
CA THR A 71 -4.31 14.19 6.71
C THR A 71 -3.46 15.40 7.06
N ALA A 72 -3.07 15.57 8.33
CA ALA A 72 -2.12 16.61 8.77
C ALA A 72 -0.65 16.34 8.37
N GLY A 73 -0.37 15.32 7.55
CA GLY A 73 0.97 15.01 7.05
C GLY A 73 1.86 14.26 8.02
N TRP A 74 1.32 13.67 9.09
CA TRP A 74 2.14 12.95 10.07
C TRP A 74 2.68 11.64 9.50
N SER A 75 3.92 11.31 9.88
CA SER A 75 4.55 10.04 9.53
C SER A 75 3.83 8.88 10.23
N THR A 76 3.77 7.73 9.57
CA THR A 76 3.07 6.55 10.10
C THR A 76 3.64 6.12 11.45
N ARG A 77 4.97 6.18 11.62
CA ARG A 77 5.65 5.87 12.90
C ARG A 77 5.25 6.82 14.03
N ARG A 78 5.02 8.10 13.74
CA ARG A 78 4.56 9.07 14.75
C ARG A 78 3.11 8.79 15.15
N VAL A 79 2.28 8.43 14.18
CA VAL A 79 0.88 8.04 14.42
C VAL A 79 0.78 6.76 15.25
N THR A 80 1.61 5.74 14.98
CA THR A 80 1.60 4.50 15.77
C THR A 80 1.95 4.74 17.23
N GLY A 81 2.89 5.66 17.50
CA GLY A 81 3.23 6.04 18.87
C GLY A 81 2.11 6.77 19.60
N GLN A 82 1.27 7.51 18.87
CA GLN A 82 0.17 8.27 19.47
C GLN A 82 -1.09 7.43 19.70
N VAL A 83 -1.38 6.47 18.81
CA VAL A 83 -2.61 5.65 18.88
C VAL A 83 -2.36 4.32 19.62
N ASP A 84 -1.10 3.99 19.90
CA ASP A 84 -0.68 2.69 20.47
C ASP A 84 -1.21 1.50 19.64
N ARG A 85 -1.04 1.60 18.33
CA ARG A 85 -1.47 0.58 17.36
C ARG A 85 -0.36 0.24 16.41
N SER A 86 -0.40 -0.99 15.88
CA SER A 86 0.58 -1.47 14.91
C SER A 86 0.62 -0.61 13.66
N GLU A 87 1.80 -0.47 13.05
CA GLU A 87 1.99 0.25 11.79
C GLU A 87 1.10 -0.31 10.67
N CYS A 88 0.91 -1.63 10.64
CA CYS A 88 0.01 -2.28 9.69
C CYS A 88 -1.45 -1.83 9.87
N ALA A 89 -1.91 -1.66 11.12
CA ALA A 89 -3.26 -1.18 11.39
C ALA A 89 -3.44 0.27 10.93
N VAL A 90 -2.46 1.15 11.21
CA VAL A 90 -2.47 2.54 10.76
C VAL A 90 -2.48 2.63 9.23
N ARG A 91 -1.61 1.85 8.56
CA ARG A 91 -1.54 1.82 7.10
C ARG A 91 -2.83 1.32 6.47
N ASN A 92 -3.34 0.18 6.93
CA ASN A 92 -4.58 -0.39 6.39
C ASN A 92 -5.78 0.54 6.61
N CYS A 93 -5.86 1.23 7.76
CA CYS A 93 -6.91 2.22 8.03
C CYS A 93 -6.83 3.40 7.06
N TRP A 94 -5.63 3.93 6.82
CA TRP A 94 -5.41 5.02 5.88
C TRP A 94 -5.76 4.60 4.45
N GLU A 95 -5.26 3.46 3.99
CA GLU A 95 -5.56 2.90 2.67
C GLU A 95 -7.06 2.67 2.48
N GLN A 96 -7.73 2.12 3.50
CA GLN A 96 -9.17 1.92 3.48
C GLN A 96 -9.91 3.25 3.36
N TRP A 97 -9.53 4.26 4.16
CA TRP A 97 -10.14 5.59 4.09
C TRP A 97 -9.93 6.25 2.73
N THR A 98 -8.71 6.19 2.17
CA THR A 98 -8.46 6.73 0.82
C THR A 98 -9.26 5.99 -0.25
N ARG A 99 -9.42 4.68 -0.11
CA ARG A 99 -10.20 3.87 -1.06
C ARG A 99 -11.70 4.13 -0.95
N GLU A 100 -12.20 4.32 0.27
CA GLU A 100 -13.60 4.68 0.54
C GLU A 100 -13.90 6.13 0.10
N GLY A 101 -12.94 7.05 0.24
CA GLY A 101 -13.03 8.41 -0.29
C GLY A 101 -13.08 8.47 -1.82
N THR A 102 -12.42 7.54 -2.51
CA THR A 102 -12.53 7.35 -3.98
C THR A 102 -13.82 6.67 -4.39
N HIS A 103 -14.45 5.90 -3.49
CA HIS A 103 -15.73 5.27 -3.75
C HIS A 103 -16.84 6.30 -3.60
N ALA A 104 -17.15 7.01 -4.69
CA ALA A 104 -18.39 7.74 -4.84
C ALA A 104 -19.55 6.96 -4.20
N ARG A 105 -20.44 7.65 -3.46
CA ARG A 105 -21.60 7.03 -2.82
C ARG A 105 -22.22 6.06 -3.81
N LYS A 106 -22.44 4.79 -3.42
CA LYS A 106 -23.30 3.92 -4.22
C LYS A 106 -24.66 4.60 -4.25
N THR A 107 -24.93 5.32 -5.33
CA THR A 107 -26.24 5.87 -5.64
C THR A 107 -27.17 4.68 -5.76
N GLY A 108 -27.92 4.38 -4.69
CA GLY A 108 -28.79 3.20 -4.68
C GLY A 108 -29.06 2.53 -3.34
N ALA A 109 -28.73 3.13 -2.19
CA ALA A 109 -29.28 2.67 -0.92
C ALA A 109 -30.61 3.38 -0.62
N GLY A 110 -31.58 3.23 -1.53
CA GLY A 110 -32.98 3.59 -1.28
C GLY A 110 -33.74 2.39 -0.73
N VAL A 111 -34.88 2.64 -0.09
CA VAL A 111 -35.85 1.60 0.30
C VAL A 111 -36.15 0.70 -0.90
N THR A 112 -36.17 -0.63 -0.69
CA THR A 112 -36.57 -1.60 -1.73
C THR A 112 -37.88 -1.16 -2.35
N ARG A 113 -37.92 -1.02 -3.68
CA ARG A 113 -39.13 -0.58 -4.38
C ARG A 113 -40.28 -1.52 -4.03
N LYS A 114 -41.36 -0.96 -3.46
CA LYS A 114 -42.59 -1.70 -3.15
C LYS A 114 -43.34 -2.10 -4.43
N THR A 115 -43.18 -1.31 -5.48
CA THR A 115 -43.86 -1.50 -6.76
C THR A 115 -42.88 -1.91 -7.86
N THR A 116 -43.34 -2.78 -8.76
CA THR A 116 -42.59 -3.14 -9.96
C THR A 116 -42.76 -2.08 -11.05
N ARG A 117 -41.83 -2.00 -12.00
CA ARG A 117 -41.94 -1.09 -13.17
C ARG A 117 -43.21 -1.33 -14.00
N ARG A 118 -43.81 -2.52 -13.88
CA ARG A 118 -45.07 -2.84 -14.56
C ARG A 118 -46.28 -2.26 -13.81
N GLU A 119 -46.28 -2.36 -12.48
CA GLU A 119 -47.29 -1.72 -11.64
C GLU A 119 -47.24 -0.20 -11.76
N ASP A 120 -46.06 0.40 -11.73
CA ASP A 120 -45.92 1.86 -11.91
C ASP A 120 -46.51 2.32 -13.23
N ARG A 121 -46.21 1.58 -14.32
CA ARG A 121 -46.82 1.85 -15.63
C ARG A 121 -48.33 1.71 -15.58
N ARG A 122 -48.87 0.69 -14.91
CA ARG A 122 -50.32 0.50 -14.77
C ARG A 122 -50.97 1.64 -13.99
N ILE A 123 -50.34 2.11 -12.92
CA ILE A 123 -50.80 3.26 -12.13
C ILE A 123 -50.84 4.52 -13.00
N VAL A 124 -49.79 4.77 -13.79
CA VAL A 124 -49.74 5.90 -14.74
C VAL A 124 -50.83 5.76 -15.80
N TRP A 125 -50.99 4.59 -16.41
CA TRP A 125 -52.05 4.34 -17.41
C TRP A 125 -53.45 4.52 -16.83
N GLN A 126 -53.69 4.08 -15.58
CA GLN A 126 -54.97 4.28 -14.88
C GLN A 126 -55.22 5.76 -14.59
N ALA A 127 -54.22 6.48 -14.07
CA ALA A 127 -54.33 7.91 -13.78
C ALA A 127 -54.56 8.77 -15.04
N LEU A 128 -54.04 8.33 -16.19
CA LEU A 128 -54.26 8.99 -17.47
C LEU A 128 -55.63 8.64 -18.10
N GLY A 129 -56.15 7.43 -17.84
CA GLY A 129 -57.41 6.95 -18.41
C GLY A 129 -58.66 7.36 -17.64
N ASP A 130 -58.55 7.57 -16.32
CA ASP A 130 -59.67 8.00 -15.48
C ASP A 130 -59.19 8.95 -14.36
N PRO A 131 -59.40 10.27 -14.51
CA PRO A 131 -59.01 11.27 -13.51
C PRO A 131 -59.80 11.17 -12.20
N THR A 132 -60.83 10.33 -12.10
CA THR A 132 -61.64 10.20 -10.88
C THR A 132 -61.06 9.21 -9.88
N LEU A 133 -60.19 8.29 -10.33
CA LEU A 133 -59.47 7.32 -9.49
C LEU A 133 -58.37 7.97 -8.63
N THR A 134 -57.84 9.13 -9.03
CA THR A 134 -56.83 9.88 -8.27
C THR A 134 -57.42 10.75 -7.16
N ARG A 135 -58.75 10.95 -7.12
CA ARG A 135 -59.41 11.85 -6.16
C ARG A 135 -60.06 11.13 -4.96
N SER A 136 -60.12 9.80 -4.95
CA SER A 136 -61.04 9.06 -4.06
C SER A 136 -60.35 8.11 -3.08
N THR A 137 -59.13 8.38 -2.62
CA THR A 137 -58.55 7.73 -1.43
C THR A 137 -57.38 8.56 -0.86
N ILE A 138 -57.68 9.45 0.09
CA ILE A 138 -56.78 9.84 1.19
C ILE A 138 -57.62 9.77 2.46
#